data_AF-A0A953UXJ1-F1
#
_entry.id   AF-A0A953UXJ1-F1
#
_cell.length_a   1.000
_cell.length_b   1.000
_cell.length_c   1.000
_cell.angle_alpha   90.00
_cell.angle_beta   90.00
_cell.angle_gamma   90.00
#
_symmetry.space_group_name_H-M   'P 1'
#
loop_
_entity.id
_entity.type
_entity.pdbx_description
1 polymer ?
#
loop_
_entity_poly.entity_id
_entity_poly.type
_entity_poly.pdbx_seq_one_letter_code
_entity_poly.pdbx_strand_id
1 'polypeptide(L)'
;MHFLRTWWRFLVAVQLLPALEGGEETLVGGQAVLEGVMMRSPHAWAIACRKPSGEVSTHSEPLERLSEKRKWMAWPVIRGVVTLGHAMTLGFRALKFSANVALDELQPQPAADKKKLEITGWMAAVNIIISVGFFIFMYKFLPLLAATELKRVNPVFGEQIIFNLVDGVIRIALFLLFIWGVSLWSDIRRVYEYHGAEHKTVYAFENGDPLDTASVQKYSTFHPRCGTSFLMTVMLISIMVYILVSAVFPVTTFWAKFGMRIALLPVIAGVSYEIIRFAAKHRGSLFALMTAPGLWLQRITTQPPTDDQAECAIIALDHAMALEKEHGGELVIA
;
A
#
# COMPACT_ATOMS: atom_id res chain seq x y z
N MET A 1 -5.14 18.75 32.81
CA MET A 1 -5.93 19.65 31.93
C MET A 1 -5.11 20.27 30.79
N HIS A 2 -3.85 20.66 31.02
CA HIS A 2 -3.00 21.24 29.96
C HIS A 2 -2.71 20.25 28.80
N PHE A 3 -2.41 18.98 29.11
CA PHE A 3 -2.19 17.93 28.12
C PHE A 3 -3.39 17.72 27.17
N LEU A 4 -4.61 17.63 27.72
CA LEU A 4 -5.84 17.50 26.95
C LEU A 4 -6.11 18.74 26.06
N ARG A 5 -5.81 19.94 26.55
CA ARG A 5 -5.92 21.17 25.75
C ARG A 5 -4.88 21.25 24.64
N THR A 6 -3.63 20.82 24.87
CA THR A 6 -2.60 20.78 23.84
C THR A 6 -2.95 19.76 22.75
N TRP A 7 -3.42 18.57 23.15
CA TRP A 7 -3.92 17.56 22.22
C TRP A 7 -5.14 18.05 21.44
N TRP A 8 -6.10 18.70 22.08
CA TRP A 8 -7.25 19.29 21.40
C TRP A 8 -6.84 20.36 20.39
N ARG A 9 -5.91 21.26 20.75
CA ARG A 9 -5.40 22.29 19.83
C ARG A 9 -4.61 21.69 18.67
N PHE A 10 -3.83 20.65 18.92
CA PHE A 10 -3.14 19.89 17.87
C PHE A 10 -4.14 19.19 16.94
N LEU A 11 -5.17 18.53 17.49
CA LEU A 11 -6.21 17.86 16.69
C LEU A 11 -7.03 18.87 15.88
N VAL A 12 -7.38 20.03 16.46
CA VAL A 12 -8.07 21.12 15.75
C VAL A 12 -7.18 21.72 14.66
N ALA A 13 -5.89 21.96 14.94
CA ALA A 13 -4.94 22.44 13.92
C ALA A 13 -4.81 21.42 12.78
N VAL A 14 -4.66 20.13 13.08
CA VAL A 14 -4.61 19.05 12.09
C VAL A 14 -5.91 18.91 11.30
N GLN A 15 -7.07 19.19 11.92
CA GLN A 15 -8.37 19.19 11.26
C GLN A 15 -8.63 20.42 10.38
N LEU A 16 -7.96 21.54 10.65
CA LEU A 16 -8.07 22.78 9.86
C LEU A 16 -7.06 22.85 8.70
N LEU A 17 -5.95 22.10 8.76
CA LEU A 17 -4.97 21.99 7.66
C LEU A 17 -5.58 21.64 6.29
N PRO A 18 -6.56 20.71 6.17
CA PRO A 18 -7.18 20.41 4.88
C PRO A 18 -8.03 21.56 4.32
N ALA A 19 -8.54 22.44 5.18
CA ALA A 19 -9.37 23.59 4.77
C ALA A 19 -8.53 24.81 4.35
N LEU A 20 -7.24 24.85 4.71
CA LEU A 20 -6.33 25.95 4.42
C LEU A 20 -5.41 25.69 3.21
N GLU A 21 -5.33 24.46 2.74
CA GLU A 21 -4.33 24.07 1.73
C GLU A 21 -4.97 23.28 0.58
N GLY A 22 -5.78 23.99 -0.21
CA GLY A 22 -6.20 23.56 -1.54
C GLY A 22 -5.03 23.65 -2.52
N GLY A 23 -4.40 22.52 -2.78
CA GLY A 23 -3.42 22.35 -3.85
C GLY A 23 -3.56 20.93 -4.40
N GLU A 24 -4.14 20.80 -5.58
CA GLU A 24 -4.25 19.56 -6.32
C GLU A 24 -2.88 19.22 -6.92
N GLU A 25 -2.11 18.37 -6.24
CA GLU A 25 -1.05 17.62 -6.90
C GLU A 25 -1.71 16.39 -7.56
N THR A 26 -1.60 16.28 -8.89
CA THR A 26 -1.99 15.08 -9.64
C THR A 26 -1.07 13.94 -9.22
N LEU A 27 -1.46 13.21 -8.17
CA LEU A 27 -0.73 12.03 -7.72
C LEU A 27 -1.07 10.86 -8.64
N VAL A 28 -0.21 10.65 -9.63
CA VAL A 28 -0.11 9.37 -10.35
C VAL A 28 0.56 8.35 -9.44
N GLY A 29 0.09 7.12 -9.50
CA GLY A 29 0.76 5.98 -8.88
C GLY A 29 0.18 4.68 -9.39
N GLY A 30 0.79 3.56 -9.04
CA GLY A 30 0.32 2.27 -9.52
C GLY A 30 0.42 1.13 -8.52
N GLN A 31 0.16 -0.06 -9.05
CA GLN A 31 0.31 -1.34 -8.38
C GLN A 31 0.76 -2.37 -9.40
N ALA A 32 1.86 -3.06 -9.12
CA ALA A 32 2.27 -4.23 -9.90
C ALA A 32 1.27 -5.38 -9.73
N VAL A 33 1.04 -6.11 -10.82
CA VAL A 33 0.17 -7.28 -10.89
C VAL A 33 0.89 -8.40 -11.65
N LEU A 34 0.22 -9.55 -11.84
CA LEU A 34 0.80 -10.64 -12.62
C LEU A 34 1.00 -10.18 -14.07
N GLU A 35 2.24 -10.25 -14.55
CA GLU A 35 2.61 -9.83 -15.90
C GLU A 35 2.21 -8.39 -16.28
N GLY A 36 2.09 -7.47 -15.32
CA GLY A 36 1.62 -6.14 -15.67
C GLY A 36 1.66 -5.10 -14.56
N VAL A 37 1.16 -3.92 -14.90
CA VAL A 37 1.04 -2.79 -13.98
C VAL A 37 -0.34 -2.16 -14.12
N MET A 38 -0.95 -1.85 -12.98
CA MET A 38 -2.08 -0.96 -12.89
C MET A 38 -1.59 0.45 -12.55
N MET A 39 -1.99 1.45 -13.32
CA MET A 39 -1.72 2.86 -13.09
C MET A 39 -3.02 3.59 -12.78
N ARG A 40 -2.93 4.61 -11.93
CA ARG A 40 -4.06 5.40 -11.47
C ARG A 40 -3.74 6.88 -11.57
N SER A 41 -4.71 7.62 -12.10
CA SER A 41 -4.82 9.07 -12.03
C SER A 41 -5.95 9.47 -11.04
N PRO A 42 -6.20 10.77 -10.81
CA PRO A 42 -7.22 11.17 -9.85
C PRO A 42 -8.65 10.71 -10.20
N HIS A 43 -9.02 10.67 -11.48
CA HIS A 43 -10.35 10.34 -11.98
C HIS A 43 -10.39 9.12 -12.91
N ALA A 44 -9.27 8.43 -13.10
CA ALA A 44 -9.20 7.23 -13.92
C ALA A 44 -8.18 6.21 -13.39
N TRP A 45 -8.31 4.98 -13.86
CA TRP A 45 -7.29 3.96 -13.71
C TRP A 45 -7.22 3.12 -14.97
N ALA A 46 -6.06 2.56 -15.22
CA ALA A 46 -5.84 1.62 -16.32
C ALA A 46 -4.85 0.56 -15.91
N ILE A 47 -4.91 -0.58 -16.58
CA ILE A 47 -4.04 -1.73 -16.36
C ILE A 47 -3.56 -2.25 -17.70
N ALA A 48 -2.29 -2.60 -17.78
CA ALA A 48 -1.70 -3.27 -18.92
C ALA A 48 -0.98 -4.53 -18.44
N CYS A 49 -1.36 -5.67 -19.02
CA CYS A 49 -0.78 -6.97 -18.72
C CYS A 49 -0.28 -7.62 -20.00
N ARG A 50 0.95 -8.11 -20.00
CA ARG A 50 1.51 -8.88 -21.10
C ARG A 50 1.03 -10.32 -21.04
N LYS A 51 0.51 -10.81 -22.16
CA LYS A 51 0.15 -12.21 -22.31
C LYS A 51 1.40 -13.05 -22.65
N PRO A 52 1.41 -14.36 -22.39
CA PRO A 52 2.49 -15.24 -22.84
C PRO A 52 2.77 -15.21 -24.36
N SER A 53 1.79 -14.89 -25.21
CA SER A 53 2.00 -14.62 -26.65
C SER A 53 2.83 -13.37 -26.96
N GLY A 54 3.04 -12.49 -25.98
CA GLY A 54 3.73 -11.21 -26.12
C GLY A 54 2.79 -10.01 -26.33
N GLU A 55 1.51 -10.23 -26.65
CA GLU A 55 0.50 -9.17 -26.79
C GLU A 55 0.22 -8.50 -25.43
N VAL A 56 0.02 -7.18 -25.42
CA VAL A 56 -0.38 -6.44 -24.21
C VAL A 56 -1.90 -6.29 -24.19
N SER A 57 -2.54 -6.86 -23.16
CA SER A 57 -3.96 -6.67 -22.86
C SER A 57 -4.14 -5.46 -21.95
N THR A 58 -4.99 -4.52 -22.37
CA THR A 58 -5.28 -3.31 -21.60
C THR A 58 -6.73 -3.25 -21.15
N HIS A 59 -6.97 -2.55 -20.05
CA HIS A 59 -8.30 -2.19 -19.57
C HIS A 59 -8.23 -0.86 -18.83
N SER A 60 -9.22 0.00 -19.01
CA SER A 60 -9.27 1.32 -18.38
C SER A 60 -10.70 1.68 -18.01
N GLU A 61 -10.87 2.31 -16.86
CA GLU A 61 -12.18 2.78 -16.39
C GLU A 61 -12.06 4.08 -15.60
N PRO A 62 -13.12 4.90 -15.61
CA PRO A 62 -13.18 6.07 -14.75
C PRO A 62 -13.18 5.63 -13.28
N LEU A 63 -12.54 6.45 -12.46
CA LEU A 63 -12.43 6.26 -11.03
C LEU A 63 -13.12 7.41 -10.31
N GLU A 64 -14.22 7.10 -9.64
CA GLU A 64 -14.93 8.12 -8.87
C GLU A 64 -14.15 8.51 -7.61
N ARG A 65 -14.06 9.81 -7.32
CA ARG A 65 -13.49 10.31 -6.07
C ARG A 65 -14.50 10.16 -4.92
N LEU A 66 -14.29 9.15 -4.06
CA LEU A 66 -15.13 8.90 -2.87
C LEU A 66 -15.25 10.12 -1.93
N SER A 67 -14.19 10.93 -1.82
CA SER A 67 -14.18 12.16 -1.03
C SER A 67 -15.20 13.20 -1.49
N GLU A 68 -15.59 13.16 -2.76
CA GLU A 68 -16.58 14.07 -3.36
C GLU A 68 -18.01 13.59 -3.10
N LYS A 69 -18.21 12.27 -2.88
CA LYS A 69 -19.53 11.70 -2.58
C LYS A 69 -20.02 12.02 -1.16
N ARG A 70 -19.14 11.99 -0.15
CA ARG A 70 -19.53 12.19 1.26
C ARG A 70 -18.45 12.93 2.06
N LYS A 71 -18.78 14.14 2.55
CA LYS A 71 -17.86 15.02 3.28
C LYS A 71 -17.18 14.39 4.51
N TRP A 72 -17.86 13.48 5.23
CA TRP A 72 -17.27 12.80 6.40
C TRP A 72 -16.15 11.82 6.04
N MET A 73 -16.12 11.30 4.80
CA MET A 73 -15.03 10.44 4.31
C MET A 73 -13.72 11.21 4.15
N ALA A 74 -13.76 12.54 4.15
CA ALA A 74 -12.58 13.40 4.12
C ALA A 74 -12.05 13.78 5.52
N TRP A 75 -12.72 13.36 6.60
CA TRP A 75 -12.26 13.63 7.96
C TRP A 75 -10.91 12.96 8.24
N PRO A 76 -9.98 13.62 8.98
CA PRO A 76 -8.69 13.02 9.32
C PRO A 76 -8.85 11.66 10.02
N VAL A 77 -7.87 10.78 9.83
CA VAL A 77 -7.88 9.37 10.29
C VAL A 77 -8.90 8.49 9.53
N ILE A 78 -10.17 8.91 9.44
CA ILE A 78 -11.22 8.19 8.70
C ILE A 78 -10.86 8.11 7.22
N ARG A 79 -10.42 9.22 6.63
CA ARG A 79 -10.00 9.28 5.23
C ARG A 79 -8.92 8.26 4.91
N GLY A 80 -7.95 8.03 5.82
CA GLY A 80 -6.90 7.05 5.62
C GLY A 80 -7.45 5.63 5.50
N VAL A 81 -8.41 5.26 6.34
CA VAL A 81 -9.10 3.96 6.26
C VAL A 81 -9.91 3.84 4.98
N VAL A 82 -10.64 4.90 4.59
CA VAL A 82 -11.43 4.93 3.34
C VAL A 82 -10.53 4.82 2.10
N THR A 83 -9.44 5.59 2.05
CA THR A 83 -8.46 5.54 0.95
C THR A 83 -7.82 4.16 0.85
N LEU A 84 -7.41 3.55 1.97
CA LEU A 84 -6.85 2.20 1.98
C LEU A 84 -7.86 1.16 1.50
N GLY A 85 -9.12 1.26 1.95
CA GLY A 85 -10.19 0.38 1.49
C GLY A 85 -10.42 0.49 -0.02
N HIS A 86 -10.46 1.71 -0.55
CA HIS A 86 -10.62 1.94 -1.99
C HIS A 86 -9.43 1.41 -2.80
N ALA A 87 -8.19 1.66 -2.34
CA ALA A 87 -6.98 1.14 -2.96
C ALA A 87 -6.97 -0.40 -2.97
N MET A 88 -7.39 -1.04 -1.88
CA MET A 88 -7.50 -2.50 -1.80
C MET A 88 -8.58 -3.05 -2.75
N THR A 89 -9.74 -2.41 -2.85
CA THR A 89 -10.78 -2.80 -3.81
C THR A 89 -10.26 -2.71 -5.25
N LEU A 90 -9.60 -1.60 -5.60
CA LEU A 90 -9.02 -1.40 -6.92
C LEU A 90 -7.91 -2.42 -7.20
N GLY A 91 -7.01 -2.65 -6.23
CA GLY A 91 -5.96 -3.66 -6.33
C GLY A 91 -6.51 -5.07 -6.54
N PHE A 92 -7.61 -5.45 -5.88
CA PHE A 92 -8.26 -6.73 -6.10
C PHE A 92 -8.85 -6.85 -7.51
N ARG A 93 -9.45 -5.77 -8.04
CA ARG A 93 -9.95 -5.73 -9.43
C ARG A 93 -8.82 -5.90 -10.43
N ALA A 94 -7.70 -5.20 -10.21
CA ALA A 94 -6.49 -5.28 -11.03
C ALA A 94 -5.90 -6.71 -11.03
N LEU A 95 -5.74 -7.32 -9.85
CA LEU A 95 -5.26 -8.70 -9.71
C LEU A 95 -6.19 -9.72 -10.39
N LYS A 96 -7.51 -9.52 -10.27
CA LYS A 96 -8.49 -10.37 -10.95
C LYS A 96 -8.36 -10.26 -12.48
N PHE A 97 -8.17 -9.04 -12.98
CA PHE A 97 -7.94 -8.82 -14.41
C PHE A 97 -6.67 -9.52 -14.88
N SER A 98 -5.54 -9.30 -14.22
CA SER A 98 -4.26 -9.92 -14.59
C SER A 98 -4.31 -11.45 -14.55
N ALA A 99 -4.97 -12.02 -13.54
CA ALA A 99 -5.15 -13.47 -13.45
C ALA A 99 -5.97 -14.03 -14.62
N ASN A 100 -7.05 -13.35 -15.03
CA ASN A 100 -7.84 -13.76 -16.19
C ASN A 100 -7.03 -13.67 -17.49
N VAL A 101 -6.24 -12.62 -17.68
CA VAL A 101 -5.37 -12.45 -18.86
C VAL A 101 -4.34 -13.60 -18.95
N ALA A 102 -3.74 -13.99 -17.82
CA ALA A 102 -2.80 -15.11 -17.77
C ALA A 102 -3.46 -16.47 -18.09
N LEU A 103 -4.75 -16.64 -17.81
CA LEU A 103 -5.48 -17.91 -18.00
C LEU A 103 -6.13 -18.03 -19.38
N ASP A 104 -6.56 -16.92 -19.98
CA ASP A 104 -7.21 -16.89 -21.30
C ASP A 104 -6.31 -17.51 -22.40
N GLU A 105 -4.99 -17.56 -22.20
CA GLU A 105 -4.06 -18.25 -23.13
C GLU A 105 -3.86 -19.74 -22.88
N LEU A 106 -4.03 -20.22 -21.64
CA LEU A 106 -3.89 -21.65 -21.32
C LEU A 106 -5.11 -22.47 -21.78
N GLN A 107 -6.23 -21.80 -22.06
CA GLN A 107 -7.46 -22.41 -22.57
C GLN A 107 -8.07 -21.52 -23.67
N PRO A 108 -7.64 -21.67 -24.94
CA PRO A 108 -8.28 -20.99 -26.07
C PRO A 108 -9.67 -21.61 -26.32
N GLN A 109 -10.64 -21.31 -25.45
CA GLN A 109 -12.03 -21.69 -25.65
C GLN A 109 -12.78 -20.57 -26.38
N PRO A 110 -13.72 -20.91 -27.29
CA PRO A 110 -14.56 -19.91 -27.95
C PRO A 110 -15.28 -19.03 -26.92
N ALA A 111 -15.51 -17.76 -27.25
CA ALA A 111 -16.04 -16.74 -26.34
C ALA A 111 -17.35 -17.12 -25.62
N ALA A 112 -18.11 -18.08 -26.16
CA ALA A 112 -19.35 -18.62 -25.59
C ALA A 112 -19.12 -19.64 -24.45
N ASP A 113 -17.97 -20.30 -24.42
CA ASP A 113 -17.59 -21.33 -23.43
C ASP A 113 -16.45 -20.86 -22.51
N LYS A 114 -16.22 -19.54 -22.38
CA LYS A 114 -15.31 -19.02 -21.37
C LYS A 114 -15.81 -19.46 -19.98
N LYS A 115 -15.27 -20.58 -19.47
CA LYS A 115 -15.15 -20.82 -18.03
C LYS A 115 -14.23 -19.72 -17.51
N LYS A 116 -14.80 -18.52 -17.32
CA LYS A 116 -14.30 -17.56 -16.34
C LYS A 116 -13.97 -18.41 -15.12
N LEU A 117 -12.85 -18.15 -14.45
CA LEU A 117 -12.65 -18.68 -13.11
C LEU A 117 -13.83 -18.20 -12.26
N GLU A 118 -14.92 -18.96 -12.27
CA GLU A 118 -15.91 -18.98 -11.24
C GLU A 118 -15.22 -19.72 -10.11
N ILE A 119 -14.28 -19.03 -9.46
CA ILE A 119 -14.05 -19.24 -8.05
C ILE A 119 -15.45 -19.05 -7.47
N THR A 120 -16.15 -20.16 -7.26
CA THR A 120 -17.52 -20.14 -6.72
C THR A 120 -17.45 -19.25 -5.49
N GLY A 121 -18.42 -18.35 -5.30
CA GLY A 121 -18.30 -17.29 -4.28
C GLY A 121 -17.87 -17.81 -2.90
N TRP A 122 -18.22 -19.07 -2.58
CA TRP A 122 -17.76 -19.77 -1.38
C TRP A 122 -16.24 -20.05 -1.34
N MET A 123 -15.61 -20.48 -2.43
CA MET A 123 -14.15 -20.72 -2.50
C MET A 123 -13.37 -19.41 -2.33
N ALA A 124 -13.88 -18.32 -2.92
CA ALA A 124 -13.29 -16.99 -2.75
C ALA A 124 -13.38 -16.55 -1.29
N ALA A 125 -14.55 -16.73 -0.66
CA ALA A 125 -14.76 -16.42 0.75
C ALA A 125 -13.84 -17.24 1.66
N VAL A 126 -13.68 -18.54 1.42
CA VAL A 126 -12.76 -19.40 2.18
C VAL A 126 -11.31 -18.92 2.04
N ASN A 127 -10.85 -18.62 0.82
CA ASN A 127 -9.51 -18.11 0.60
C ASN A 127 -9.26 -16.77 1.31
N ILE A 128 -10.25 -15.87 1.30
CA ILE A 128 -10.17 -14.60 2.03
C ILE A 128 -10.07 -14.85 3.54
N ILE A 129 -10.91 -15.73 4.10
CA ILE A 129 -10.88 -16.07 5.54
C ILE A 129 -9.53 -16.66 5.93
N ILE A 130 -9.00 -17.60 5.15
CA ILE A 130 -7.69 -18.22 5.40
C ILE A 130 -6.59 -17.16 5.32
N SER A 131 -6.61 -16.29 4.29
CA SER A 131 -5.59 -15.25 4.09
C SER A 131 -5.60 -14.21 5.21
N VAL A 132 -6.79 -13.73 5.60
CA VAL A 132 -6.96 -12.79 6.71
C VAL A 132 -6.59 -13.45 8.04
N GLY A 133 -7.00 -14.70 8.26
CA GLY A 133 -6.66 -15.49 9.43
C GLY A 133 -5.15 -15.70 9.55
N PHE A 134 -4.48 -16.08 8.46
CA PHE A 134 -3.03 -16.19 8.37
C PHE A 134 -2.34 -14.86 8.69
N PHE A 135 -2.82 -13.75 8.13
CA PHE A 135 -2.24 -12.43 8.40
C PHE A 135 -2.38 -12.03 9.88
N ILE A 136 -3.56 -12.21 10.47
CA ILE A 136 -3.81 -11.94 11.91
C ILE A 136 -2.92 -12.84 12.77
N PHE A 137 -2.83 -14.12 12.43
CA PHE A 137 -1.99 -15.08 13.13
C PHE A 137 -0.51 -14.66 13.06
N MET A 138 0.02 -14.50 11.85
CA MET A 138 1.44 -14.24 11.61
C MET A 138 1.90 -12.88 12.15
N TYR A 139 1.08 -11.83 12.02
CA TYR A 139 1.53 -10.45 12.31
C TYR A 139 0.96 -9.85 13.59
N LYS A 140 -0.05 -10.47 14.22
CA LYS A 140 -0.61 -10.01 15.51
C LYS A 140 -0.52 -11.04 16.61
N PHE A 141 -0.84 -12.30 16.33
CA PHE A 141 -0.79 -13.34 17.36
C PHE A 141 0.65 -13.77 17.64
N LEU A 142 1.41 -14.14 16.61
CA LEU A 142 2.76 -14.70 16.75
C LEU A 142 3.76 -13.73 17.39
N PRO A 143 3.85 -12.43 17.02
CA PRO A 143 4.76 -11.49 17.68
C PRO A 143 4.40 -11.28 19.15
N LEU A 144 3.10 -11.23 19.47
CA LEU A 144 2.62 -11.07 20.84
C LEU A 144 2.95 -12.31 21.68
N LEU A 145 2.77 -13.50 21.11
CA LEU A 145 3.13 -14.76 21.75
C LEU A 145 4.65 -14.80 22.00
N ALA A 146 5.47 -14.53 20.98
CA ALA A 146 6.92 -14.51 21.11
C ALA A 146 7.41 -13.51 22.17
N ALA A 147 6.88 -12.29 22.19
CA ALA A 147 7.20 -11.31 23.24
C ALA A 147 6.75 -11.77 24.64
N THR A 148 5.63 -12.49 24.73
CA THR A 148 5.14 -13.06 26.00
C THR A 148 6.02 -14.20 26.50
N GLU A 149 6.53 -15.05 25.62
CA GLU A 149 7.49 -16.10 25.99
C GLU A 149 8.86 -15.50 26.39
N LEU A 150 9.33 -14.46 25.71
CA LEU A 150 10.56 -13.74 26.10
C LEU A 150 10.48 -13.16 27.51
N LYS A 151 9.32 -12.63 27.91
CA LYS A 151 9.06 -12.17 29.28
C LYS A 151 9.28 -13.28 30.33
N ARG A 152 9.02 -14.55 30.00
CA ARG A 152 9.23 -15.68 30.93
C ARG A 152 10.72 -15.97 31.13
N VAL A 153 11.54 -15.71 30.12
CA VAL A 153 13.00 -15.94 30.17
C VAL A 153 13.70 -14.82 30.93
N ASN A 154 13.33 -13.56 30.68
CA ASN A 154 13.88 -12.41 31.40
C ASN A 154 12.78 -11.40 31.76
N PRO A 155 12.58 -11.10 33.06
CA PRO A 155 11.58 -10.14 33.53
C PRO A 155 11.68 -8.75 32.90
N VAL A 156 12.87 -8.32 32.44
CA VAL A 156 13.08 -7.03 31.74
C VAL A 156 12.19 -6.91 30.50
N PHE A 157 11.96 -8.01 29.76
CA PHE A 157 11.04 -8.01 28.61
C PHE A 157 9.56 -7.87 29.01
N GLY A 158 9.25 -7.96 30.31
CA GLY A 158 7.94 -7.71 30.85
C GLY A 158 7.61 -6.25 31.14
N GLU A 159 8.62 -5.37 31.14
CA GLU A 159 8.41 -3.92 31.31
C GLU A 159 7.60 -3.37 30.13
N GLN A 160 6.69 -2.44 30.40
CA GLN A 160 5.65 -2.07 29.44
C GLN A 160 6.18 -1.49 28.13
N ILE A 161 7.19 -0.63 28.20
CA ILE A 161 7.83 -0.02 27.02
C ILE A 161 8.62 -1.10 26.26
N ILE A 162 9.45 -1.85 26.99
CA ILE A 162 10.31 -2.89 26.42
C ILE A 162 9.47 -3.98 25.74
N PHE A 163 8.38 -4.43 26.37
CA PHE A 163 7.48 -5.43 25.82
C PHE A 163 6.89 -5.01 24.47
N ASN A 164 6.42 -3.76 24.36
CA ASN A 164 5.84 -3.25 23.12
C ASN A 164 6.90 -3.01 22.03
N LEU A 165 8.11 -2.61 22.43
CA LEU A 165 9.23 -2.48 21.51
C LEU A 165 9.64 -3.85 20.96
N VAL A 166 9.79 -4.87 21.82
CA VAL A 166 10.14 -6.23 21.43
C VAL A 166 9.08 -6.86 20.53
N ASP A 167 7.80 -6.77 20.89
CA ASP A 167 6.70 -7.21 20.01
C ASP A 167 6.75 -6.51 18.63
N GLY A 168 7.04 -5.22 18.63
CA GLY A 168 7.21 -4.42 17.41
C GLY A 168 8.37 -4.89 16.53
N VAL A 169 9.54 -5.09 17.14
CA VAL A 169 10.75 -5.56 16.46
C VAL A 169 10.54 -6.98 15.90
N ILE A 170 9.94 -7.89 16.69
CA ILE A 170 9.62 -9.25 16.23
C ILE A 170 8.67 -9.18 15.02
N ARG A 171 7.62 -8.34 15.07
CA ARG A 171 6.69 -8.15 13.95
C ARG A 171 7.42 -7.68 12.68
N ILE A 172 8.26 -6.66 12.80
CA ILE A 172 9.03 -6.14 11.66
C ILE A 172 9.97 -7.23 11.12
N ALA A 173 10.69 -7.94 12.00
CA ALA A 173 11.57 -9.02 11.60
C ALA A 173 10.83 -10.14 10.84
N LEU A 174 9.68 -10.60 11.36
CA LEU A 174 8.83 -11.59 10.69
C LEU A 174 8.35 -11.10 9.32
N PHE A 175 7.96 -9.84 9.22
CA PHE A 175 7.52 -9.24 7.95
C PHE A 175 8.65 -9.16 6.93
N LEU A 176 9.83 -8.69 7.33
CA LEU A 176 10.99 -8.61 6.44
C LEU A 176 11.44 -10.01 6.00
N LEU A 177 11.48 -10.98 6.91
CA LEU A 177 11.78 -12.38 6.60
C LEU A 177 10.78 -12.97 5.62
N PHE A 178 9.48 -12.71 5.83
CA PHE A 178 8.43 -13.20 4.94
C PHE A 178 8.57 -12.62 3.52
N ILE A 179 8.66 -11.29 3.40
CA ILE A 179 8.80 -10.61 2.11
C ILE A 179 10.09 -11.02 1.40
N TRP A 180 11.20 -11.12 2.13
CA TRP A 180 12.45 -11.63 1.58
C TRP A 180 12.31 -13.09 1.12
N GLY A 181 11.70 -13.97 1.91
CA GLY A 181 11.50 -15.37 1.57
C GLY A 181 10.68 -15.57 0.29
N VAL A 182 9.56 -14.85 0.15
CA VAL A 182 8.73 -14.94 -1.07
C VAL A 182 9.39 -14.28 -2.27
N SER A 183 10.28 -13.29 -2.07
CA SER A 183 11.04 -12.65 -3.16
C SER A 183 11.97 -13.60 -3.92
N LEU A 184 12.30 -14.75 -3.30
CA LEU A 184 13.13 -15.78 -3.92
C LEU A 184 12.38 -16.59 -4.99
N TRP A 185 11.05 -16.54 -5.02
CA TRP A 185 10.24 -17.19 -6.04
C TRP A 185 10.21 -16.36 -7.33
N SER A 186 10.40 -17.02 -8.49
CA SER A 186 10.45 -16.37 -9.81
C SER A 186 9.25 -15.47 -10.07
N ASP A 187 8.06 -15.95 -9.72
CA ASP A 187 6.80 -15.25 -10.03
C ASP A 187 6.67 -13.96 -9.23
N ILE A 188 7.07 -13.98 -7.94
CA ILE A 188 7.06 -12.79 -7.08
C ILE A 188 8.17 -11.82 -7.47
N ARG A 189 9.35 -12.34 -7.81
CA ARG A 189 10.45 -11.52 -8.32
C ARG A 189 10.01 -10.76 -9.58
N ARG A 190 9.29 -11.42 -10.48
CA ARG A 190 8.74 -10.82 -11.70
C ARG A 190 7.73 -9.72 -11.38
N VAL A 191 6.85 -9.91 -10.40
CA VAL A 191 5.98 -8.83 -9.90
C VAL A 191 6.78 -7.65 -9.33
N TYR A 192 7.91 -7.90 -8.66
CA TYR A 192 8.79 -6.84 -8.16
C TYR A 192 9.56 -6.11 -9.27
N GLU A 193 9.80 -6.75 -10.41
CA GLU A 193 10.34 -6.08 -11.60
C GLU A 193 9.29 -5.14 -12.21
N TYR A 194 8.03 -5.60 -12.40
CA TYR A 194 6.93 -4.72 -12.82
C TYR A 194 6.68 -3.57 -11.83
N HIS A 195 6.92 -3.77 -10.54
CA HIS A 195 6.90 -2.69 -9.55
C HIS A 195 8.04 -1.69 -9.75
N GLY A 196 9.23 -2.17 -10.11
CA GLY A 196 10.33 -1.30 -10.54
C GLY A 196 9.98 -0.51 -11.80
N ALA A 197 9.29 -1.13 -12.77
CA ALA A 197 8.78 -0.44 -13.96
C ALA A 197 7.79 0.67 -13.61
N GLU A 198 6.84 0.40 -12.71
CA GLU A 198 5.88 1.40 -12.21
C GLU A 198 6.60 2.62 -11.62
N HIS A 199 7.54 2.41 -10.70
CA HIS A 199 8.29 3.50 -10.09
C HIS A 199 9.08 4.33 -11.10
N LYS A 200 9.74 3.67 -12.06
CA LYS A 200 10.51 4.37 -13.09
C LYS A 200 9.62 5.20 -14.01
N THR A 201 8.46 4.66 -14.41
CA THR A 201 7.49 5.36 -15.25
C THR A 201 6.88 6.55 -14.53
N VAL A 202 6.50 6.39 -13.26
CA VAL A 202 6.02 7.49 -12.42
C VAL A 202 7.09 8.57 -12.28
N TYR A 203 8.36 8.20 -12.06
CA TYR A 203 9.45 9.17 -12.01
C TYR A 203 9.63 9.96 -13.32
N ALA A 204 9.61 9.28 -14.47
CA ALA A 204 9.71 9.96 -15.76
C ALA A 204 8.57 10.96 -15.95
N PHE A 205 7.34 10.56 -15.61
CA PHE A 205 6.17 11.42 -15.64
C PHE A 205 6.32 12.63 -14.70
N GLU A 206 6.73 12.41 -13.45
CA GLU A 206 6.91 13.47 -12.45
C GLU A 206 7.99 14.48 -12.83
N ASN A 207 9.02 14.08 -13.58
CA ASN A 207 10.06 14.98 -14.07
C ASN A 207 9.72 15.63 -15.43
N GLY A 208 8.57 15.29 -16.04
CA GLY A 208 8.17 15.80 -17.35
C GLY A 208 9.01 15.26 -18.51
N ASP A 209 9.69 14.13 -18.31
CA ASP A 209 10.44 13.45 -19.37
C ASP A 209 9.50 12.71 -20.34
N PRO A 210 9.95 12.44 -21.57
CA PRO A 210 9.20 11.60 -22.50
C PRO A 210 8.91 10.21 -21.93
N LEU A 211 7.66 9.75 -22.08
CA LEU A 211 7.23 8.40 -21.69
C LEU A 211 7.63 7.36 -22.76
N ASP A 212 8.93 7.20 -22.96
CA ASP A 212 9.52 6.14 -23.76
C ASP A 212 10.38 5.22 -22.87
N THR A 213 10.63 3.99 -23.33
CA THR A 213 11.37 2.99 -22.56
C THR A 213 12.78 3.46 -22.20
N ALA A 214 13.49 4.12 -23.13
CA ALA A 214 14.86 4.58 -22.90
C ALA A 214 14.95 5.70 -21.85
N SER A 215 13.96 6.60 -21.81
CA SER A 215 13.85 7.67 -20.82
C SER A 215 13.46 7.12 -19.45
N VAL A 216 12.44 6.27 -19.39
CA VAL A 216 11.97 5.61 -18.16
C VAL A 216 13.09 4.80 -17.50
N GLN A 217 13.87 4.04 -18.27
CA GLN A 217 14.89 3.14 -17.73
C GLN A 217 16.01 3.84 -16.94
N LYS A 218 16.22 5.15 -17.14
CA LYS A 218 17.23 5.95 -16.43
C LYS A 218 16.92 6.16 -14.94
N TYR A 219 15.65 6.04 -14.56
CA TYR A 219 15.19 6.35 -13.22
C TYR A 219 15.47 5.23 -12.20
N SER A 220 15.46 5.61 -10.92
CA SER A 220 15.60 4.66 -9.82
C SER A 220 14.33 3.82 -9.65
N THR A 221 14.49 2.57 -9.22
CA THR A 221 13.35 1.76 -8.76
C THR A 221 12.91 2.11 -7.34
N PHE A 222 13.53 3.08 -6.67
CA PHE A 222 13.19 3.46 -5.29
C PHE A 222 12.40 4.76 -5.26
N HIS A 223 11.10 4.69 -5.00
CA HIS A 223 10.20 5.83 -5.01
C HIS A 223 9.68 6.17 -3.60
N PRO A 224 9.79 7.44 -3.13
CA PRO A 224 9.41 7.82 -1.76
C PRO A 224 7.90 7.71 -1.50
N ARG A 225 7.07 7.76 -2.56
CA ARG A 225 5.60 7.68 -2.45
C ARG A 225 5.02 6.27 -2.54
N CYS A 226 5.85 5.23 -2.59
CA CYS A 226 5.40 3.84 -2.75
C CYS A 226 4.55 3.35 -1.56
N GLY A 227 3.52 2.53 -1.84
CA GLY A 227 2.73 1.85 -0.82
C GLY A 227 3.51 0.88 0.07
N THR A 228 4.68 0.39 -0.35
CA THR A 228 5.56 -0.42 0.52
C THR A 228 6.19 0.43 1.63
N SER A 229 6.47 1.71 1.35
CA SER A 229 6.86 2.68 2.37
C SER A 229 5.73 2.96 3.37
N PHE A 230 4.48 2.90 2.92
CA PHE A 230 3.31 2.98 3.80
C PHE A 230 3.28 1.81 4.80
N LEU A 231 3.53 0.57 4.36
CA LEU A 231 3.55 -0.59 5.25
C LEU A 231 4.60 -0.47 6.36
N MET A 232 5.83 -0.07 6.04
CA MET A 232 6.88 0.15 7.05
C MET A 232 6.51 1.26 8.02
N THR A 233 5.96 2.35 7.52
CA THR A 233 5.51 3.48 8.33
C THR A 233 4.40 3.07 9.31
N VAL A 234 3.42 2.30 8.83
CA VAL A 234 2.35 1.72 9.66
C VAL A 234 2.92 0.83 10.76
N MET A 235 3.93 0.01 10.46
CA MET A 235 4.55 -0.84 11.47
C MET A 235 5.27 -0.02 12.54
N LEU A 236 6.06 0.99 12.16
CA LEU A 236 6.76 1.85 13.12
C LEU A 236 5.79 2.65 13.99
N ILE A 237 4.75 3.24 13.37
CA ILE A 237 3.71 3.98 14.09
C ILE A 237 2.94 3.04 15.02
N SER A 238 2.72 1.78 14.63
CA SER A 238 2.05 0.80 15.50
C SER A 238 2.81 0.57 16.81
N ILE A 239 4.14 0.59 16.80
CA ILE A 239 4.96 0.45 18.01
C ILE A 239 4.70 1.64 18.95
N MET A 240 4.75 2.86 18.40
CA MET A 240 4.50 4.08 19.17
C MET A 240 3.09 4.11 19.76
N VAL A 241 2.08 3.79 18.95
CA VAL A 241 0.68 3.73 19.39
C VAL A 241 0.51 2.68 20.49
N TYR A 242 1.09 1.49 20.36
CA TYR A 242 0.94 0.46 21.39
C TYR A 242 1.67 0.82 22.69
N ILE A 243 2.83 1.48 22.64
CA ILE A 243 3.51 2.01 23.83
C ILE A 243 2.60 3.02 24.55
N LEU A 244 2.08 4.01 23.81
CA LEU A 244 1.22 5.07 24.37
C LEU A 244 -0.09 4.53 24.94
N VAL A 245 -0.79 3.67 24.18
CA VAL A 245 -2.05 3.08 24.63
C VAL A 245 -1.82 2.19 25.84
N SER A 246 -0.75 1.39 25.86
CA SER A 246 -0.44 0.56 27.02
C SER A 246 -0.19 1.43 28.26
N ALA A 247 0.54 2.54 28.13
CA ALA A 247 0.83 3.44 29.24
C ALA A 247 -0.44 4.07 29.86
N VAL A 248 -1.45 4.37 29.04
CA VAL A 248 -2.73 4.93 29.50
C VAL A 248 -3.70 3.84 29.99
N PHE A 249 -3.75 2.72 29.28
CA PHE A 249 -4.63 1.58 29.55
C PHE A 249 -3.79 0.32 29.77
N PRO A 250 -3.29 0.08 31.00
CA PRO A 250 -2.41 -1.05 31.28
C PRO A 250 -3.21 -2.36 31.23
N VAL A 251 -3.18 -3.03 30.07
CA VAL A 251 -3.78 -4.35 29.88
C VAL A 251 -2.76 -5.44 30.20
N THR A 252 -3.12 -6.37 31.09
CA THR A 252 -2.21 -7.40 31.62
C THR A 252 -2.38 -8.75 30.93
N THR A 253 -3.61 -9.17 30.63
CA THR A 253 -3.92 -10.49 30.05
C THR A 253 -3.61 -10.56 28.55
N PHE A 254 -3.11 -11.71 28.09
CA PHE A 254 -2.76 -11.97 26.68
C PHE A 254 -3.92 -11.67 25.72
N TRP A 255 -5.11 -12.25 25.95
CA TRP A 255 -6.27 -12.08 25.06
C TRP A 255 -6.79 -10.65 25.01
N ALA A 256 -6.73 -9.94 26.14
CA ALA A 256 -7.10 -8.53 26.18
C ALA A 256 -6.10 -7.66 25.39
N LYS A 257 -4.79 -7.93 25.50
CA LYS A 257 -3.77 -7.28 24.66
C LYS A 257 -3.99 -7.58 23.17
N PHE A 258 -4.29 -8.83 22.84
CA PHE A 258 -4.56 -9.26 21.48
C PHE A 258 -5.78 -8.52 20.90
N GLY A 259 -6.92 -8.55 21.61
CA GLY A 259 -8.13 -7.85 21.20
C GLY A 259 -7.93 -6.35 21.02
N MET A 260 -7.22 -5.69 21.96
CA MET A 260 -6.87 -4.28 21.85
C MET A 260 -6.04 -3.98 20.59
N ARG A 261 -5.06 -4.83 20.25
CA ARG A 261 -4.21 -4.64 19.07
C ARG A 261 -4.98 -4.76 17.76
N ILE A 262 -5.99 -5.63 17.71
CA ILE A 262 -6.91 -5.75 16.57
C ILE A 262 -7.82 -4.53 16.49
N ALA A 263 -8.42 -4.10 17.61
CA ALA A 263 -9.29 -2.94 17.67
C ALA A 263 -8.59 -1.64 17.26
N LEU A 264 -7.29 -1.52 17.49
CA LEU A 264 -6.49 -0.35 17.12
C LEU A 264 -6.08 -0.31 15.64
N LEU A 265 -6.31 -1.36 14.85
CA LEU A 265 -5.90 -1.39 13.43
C LEU A 265 -6.42 -0.20 12.61
N PRO A 266 -7.72 0.17 12.68
CA PRO A 266 -8.24 1.32 11.92
C PRO A 266 -7.60 2.64 12.36
N VAL A 267 -7.37 2.82 13.66
CA VAL A 267 -6.72 4.02 14.22
C VAL A 267 -5.29 4.13 13.71
N ILE A 268 -4.53 3.03 13.77
CA ILE A 268 -3.14 3.00 13.29
C ILE A 268 -3.09 3.30 11.79
N ALA A 269 -3.96 2.67 10.99
CA ALA A 269 -4.00 2.90 9.54
C ALA A 269 -4.32 4.37 9.21
N GLY A 270 -5.34 4.94 9.86
CA GLY A 270 -5.73 6.33 9.69
C GLY A 270 -4.63 7.31 10.09
N VAL A 271 -4.05 7.15 11.29
CA VAL A 271 -2.94 8.01 11.77
C VAL A 271 -1.71 7.89 10.87
N SER A 272 -1.40 6.69 10.39
CA SER A 272 -0.26 6.47 9.48
C SER A 272 -0.45 7.20 8.16
N TYR A 273 -1.65 7.13 7.59
CA TYR A 273 -1.99 7.90 6.40
C TYR A 273 -1.81 9.41 6.60
N GLU A 274 -2.26 9.95 7.73
CA GLU A 274 -2.07 11.38 8.04
C GLU A 274 -0.61 11.78 8.12
N ILE A 275 0.21 10.98 8.81
CA ILE A 275 1.64 11.24 8.97
C ILE A 275 2.35 11.18 7.63
N ILE A 276 2.04 10.19 6.78
CA ILE A 276 2.64 10.06 5.45
C ILE A 276 2.24 11.23 4.55
N ARG A 277 0.95 11.59 4.55
CA ARG A 277 0.46 12.74 3.79
C ARG A 277 1.14 14.04 4.24
N PHE A 278 1.30 14.22 5.54
CA PHE A 278 2.01 15.37 6.10
C PHE A 278 3.48 15.37 5.69
N ALA A 279 4.16 14.22 5.77
CA ALA A 279 5.57 14.07 5.38
C ALA A 279 5.78 14.34 3.88
N ALA A 280 4.89 13.85 3.01
CA ALA A 280 4.96 14.02 1.57
C ALA A 280 4.86 15.48 1.12
N LYS A 281 4.14 16.31 1.88
CA LYS A 281 4.04 17.77 1.65
C LYS A 281 5.27 18.56 2.11
N HIS A 282 6.12 17.97 2.96
CA HIS A 282 7.26 18.66 3.58
C HIS A 282 8.59 18.01 3.19
N ARG A 283 8.84 17.89 1.87
CA ARG A 283 9.94 17.12 1.22
C ARG A 283 11.39 17.51 1.56
N GLY A 284 11.64 18.37 2.55
CA GLY A 284 13.00 18.87 2.89
C GLY A 284 13.40 18.79 4.37
N SER A 285 12.77 17.94 5.18
CA SER A 285 12.91 17.97 6.66
C SER A 285 13.25 16.62 7.28
N LEU A 286 13.32 16.54 8.62
CA LEU A 286 13.37 15.29 9.43
C LEU A 286 12.34 14.22 8.97
N PHE A 287 11.29 14.63 8.26
CA PHE A 287 10.26 13.76 7.71
C PHE A 287 10.76 12.87 6.55
N ALA A 288 11.84 13.24 5.86
CA ALA A 288 12.52 12.36 4.90
C ALA A 288 13.16 11.14 5.60
N LEU A 289 13.58 11.29 6.86
CA LEU A 289 14.11 10.20 7.68
C LEU A 289 13.02 9.19 8.05
N MET A 290 11.76 9.63 8.14
CA MET A 290 10.63 8.72 8.38
C MET A 290 10.28 7.86 7.15
N THR A 291 10.57 8.34 5.95
CA THR A 291 10.38 7.56 4.71
C THR A 291 11.52 6.59 4.41
N ALA A 292 12.69 6.77 5.05
CA ALA A 292 13.88 5.97 4.77
C ALA A 292 13.70 4.45 5.01
N PRO A 293 13.05 3.98 6.09
CA PRO A 293 12.78 2.56 6.27
C PRO A 293 11.93 1.95 5.14
N GLY A 294 11.04 2.76 4.56
CA GLY A 294 10.26 2.38 3.39
C GLY A 294 11.13 2.20 2.14
N LEU A 295 12.04 3.13 1.88
CA LEU A 295 13.01 3.02 0.78
C LEU A 295 13.94 1.81 0.94
N TRP A 296 14.32 1.45 2.18
CA TRP A 296 15.11 0.23 2.42
C TRP A 296 14.34 -1.03 2.08
N LEU A 297 13.05 -1.10 2.40
CA LEU A 297 12.20 -2.24 2.02
C LEU A 297 12.13 -2.42 0.50
N GLN A 298 12.15 -1.32 -0.26
CA GLN A 298 12.10 -1.36 -1.72
C GLN A 298 13.31 -2.05 -2.34
N ARG A 299 14.45 -2.17 -1.62
CA ARG A 299 15.58 -3.02 -2.05
C ARG A 299 15.20 -4.48 -2.21
N ILE A 300 14.15 -4.93 -1.52
CA ILE A 300 13.60 -6.28 -1.64
C ILE A 300 12.41 -6.26 -2.61
N THR A 301 11.49 -5.32 -2.43
CA THR A 301 10.18 -5.32 -3.13
C THR A 301 10.18 -4.66 -4.50
N THR A 302 11.33 -4.20 -5.00
CA THR A 302 11.49 -3.67 -6.36
C THR A 302 12.75 -4.28 -6.97
N GLN A 303 12.71 -4.55 -8.28
CA GLN A 303 13.84 -5.06 -9.04
C GLN A 303 13.96 -4.29 -10.37
N PRO A 304 15.15 -4.22 -10.98
CA PRO A 304 15.31 -3.60 -12.29
C PRO A 304 14.42 -4.28 -13.35
N PRO A 305 13.53 -3.54 -14.03
CA PRO A 305 12.65 -4.09 -15.04
C PRO A 305 13.34 -4.26 -16.40
N THR A 306 12.83 -5.18 -17.23
CA THR A 306 13.11 -5.23 -18.66
C THR A 306 12.37 -4.12 -19.41
N ASP A 307 12.78 -3.86 -20.65
CA ASP A 307 12.13 -2.84 -21.49
C ASP A 307 10.66 -3.19 -21.77
N ASP A 308 10.35 -4.47 -21.96
CA ASP A 308 8.96 -4.95 -22.13
C ASP A 308 8.08 -4.68 -20.91
N GLN A 309 8.65 -4.73 -19.70
CA GLN A 309 7.94 -4.42 -18.46
C GLN A 309 7.74 -2.91 -18.30
N ALA A 310 8.75 -2.11 -18.66
CA ALA A 310 8.65 -0.65 -18.72
C ALA A 310 7.60 -0.20 -19.73
N GLU A 311 7.54 -0.84 -20.90
CA GLU A 311 6.51 -0.61 -21.93
C GLU A 311 5.10 -0.83 -21.36
N CYS A 312 4.86 -1.94 -20.65
CA CYS A 312 3.55 -2.17 -20.01
C CYS A 312 3.20 -1.06 -19.01
N ALA A 313 4.16 -0.61 -18.20
CA ALA A 313 3.93 0.46 -17.24
C ALA A 313 3.60 1.80 -17.94
N ILE A 314 4.27 2.11 -19.05
CA ILE A 314 4.01 3.29 -19.90
C ILE A 314 2.60 3.21 -20.50
N ILE A 315 2.26 2.09 -21.14
CA ILE A 315 0.94 1.86 -21.75
C ILE A 315 -0.17 2.04 -20.71
N ALA A 316 -0.01 1.44 -19.52
CA ALA A 316 -0.98 1.59 -18.44
C ALA A 316 -1.14 3.06 -18.03
N LEU A 317 -0.04 3.82 -17.93
CA LEU A 317 -0.10 5.23 -17.58
C LEU A 317 -0.79 6.07 -18.66
N ASP A 318 -0.43 5.86 -19.92
CA ASP A 318 -1.02 6.58 -21.07
C ASP A 318 -2.52 6.36 -21.16
N HIS A 319 -3.00 5.13 -20.97
CA HIS A 319 -4.43 4.83 -20.93
C HIS A 319 -5.15 5.53 -19.77
N ALA A 320 -4.55 5.55 -18.58
CA ALA A 320 -5.13 6.26 -17.43
C ALA A 320 -5.20 7.77 -17.70
N MET A 321 -4.13 8.36 -18.27
CA MET A 321 -4.06 9.77 -18.60
C MET A 321 -4.99 10.17 -19.75
N ALA A 322 -5.17 9.33 -20.76
CA ALA A 322 -6.12 9.58 -21.83
C ALA A 322 -7.55 9.71 -21.29
N LEU A 323 -7.93 8.78 -20.41
CA LEU A 323 -9.26 8.78 -19.79
C LEU A 323 -9.44 9.93 -18.79
N GLU A 324 -8.38 10.34 -18.09
CA GLU A 324 -8.37 11.53 -17.22
C GLU A 324 -8.70 12.81 -18.02
N LYS A 325 -8.07 12.99 -19.20
CA LYS A 325 -8.32 14.14 -20.08
C LYS A 325 -9.78 14.18 -20.55
N GLU A 326 -10.36 13.03 -20.90
CA GLU A 326 -11.77 12.92 -21.31
C GLU A 326 -12.74 13.37 -20.21
N HIS A 327 -12.34 13.20 -18.94
CA HIS A 327 -13.14 13.60 -17.78
C HIS A 327 -12.86 15.05 -17.32
N GLY A 328 -12.10 15.82 -18.10
CA GLY A 328 -11.81 17.23 -17.81
C GLY A 328 -10.79 17.46 -16.70
N GLY A 329 -10.00 16.44 -16.33
CA GLY A 329 -8.88 16.60 -15.41
C GLY A 329 -7.75 17.41 -16.06
N GLU A 330 -7.27 18.46 -15.38
CA GLU A 330 -6.04 19.15 -15.78
C GLU A 330 -4.83 18.31 -15.39
N LEU A 331 -4.00 17.95 -16.37
CA LEU A 331 -2.74 17.24 -16.13
C LEU A 331 -1.69 18.22 -15.61
N VAL A 332 -1.74 18.51 -14.31
CA VAL A 332 -0.68 19.28 -13.66
C VAL A 332 0.37 18.30 -13.14
N ILE A 333 1.57 18.34 -13.73
CA ILE A 333 2.76 17.64 -13.21
C ILE A 333 3.18 18.39 -11.95
N ALA A 334 3.30 17.66 -10.83
CA ALA A 334 3.55 18.21 -9.50
C ALA A 334 4.99 18.71 -9.30
#